data_AF-A0A9P8HS30-F1
#
_entry.id   AF-A0A9P8HS30-F1
#
_cell.length_a   1.000
_cell.length_b   1.000
_cell.length_c   1.000
_cell.angle_alpha   90.00
_cell.angle_beta   90.00
_cell.angle_gamma   90.00
#
_symmetry.space_group_name_H-M   'P 1'
#
loop_
_entity.id
_entity.type
_entity.pdbx_description
1 polymer ?
#
loop_
_entity_poly.entity_id
_entity_poly.type
_entity_poly.pdbx_seq_one_letter_code
_entity_poly.pdbx_strand_id
1 'polypeptide(L)'
;MNSTLPDQLVSLATIKYLGYDDETASQIWNKWIAQAPEADPVPEVIPIDQFELTFMDYIVGYSYGHGHRYDPELNANDDDDAKWYDCMDRCGINKDTQGAIMDPVFKRTRLTEACVFWIRNTIELRYEALKSSIQEVSRDSPEGSASHDTSREGAGARFDSETLRMTPWVSQDTAMSEAALSATNAPGFLTLYKGMDRSRLTRLFDSNGNLDDGLVLSSRPPTDFDGKTSA
;
A
#
# COMPACT_ATOMS: atom_id res chain seq x y z
N MET A 1 -5.53 3.40 15.19
CA MET A 1 -4.37 3.91 15.97
C MET A 1 -3.61 4.91 15.10
N ASN A 2 -2.90 5.91 15.66
CA ASN A 2 -2.05 6.81 14.87
C ASN A 2 -0.84 6.04 14.34
N SER A 3 -0.91 5.52 13.11
CA SER A 3 0.24 4.89 12.46
C SER A 3 1.22 5.98 12.03
N THR A 4 2.31 6.15 12.78
CA THR A 4 3.46 6.96 12.37
C THR A 4 4.08 6.34 11.12
N LEU A 5 4.38 7.17 10.12
CA LEU A 5 5.04 6.71 8.89
C LEU A 5 6.43 6.13 9.24
N PRO A 6 6.78 4.92 8.78
CA PRO A 6 8.09 4.34 9.04
C PRO A 6 9.23 5.13 8.39
N ASP A 7 10.33 5.34 9.11
CA ASP A 7 11.52 6.02 8.58
C ASP A 7 12.41 5.10 7.71
N GLN A 8 12.20 3.79 7.79
CA GLN A 8 12.99 2.77 7.09
C GLN A 8 12.07 1.80 6.34
N LEU A 9 12.46 1.41 5.12
CA LEU A 9 11.68 0.46 4.32
C LEU A 9 11.67 -0.95 4.92
N VAL A 10 12.78 -1.41 5.49
CA VAL A 10 12.91 -2.74 6.08
C VAL A 10 12.85 -2.62 7.60
N SER A 11 11.65 -2.73 8.16
CA SER A 11 11.44 -2.63 9.62
C SER A 11 10.14 -3.31 10.07
N LEU A 12 10.03 -3.60 11.36
CA LEU A 12 8.76 -4.01 11.98
C LEU A 12 7.67 -2.94 11.81
N ALA A 13 8.04 -1.65 11.90
CA ALA A 13 7.11 -0.55 11.71
C ALA A 13 6.51 -0.56 10.30
N THR A 14 7.31 -0.90 9.28
CA THR A 14 6.81 -1.10 7.91
C THR A 14 5.73 -2.17 7.87
N ILE A 15 5.97 -3.37 8.41
CA ILE A 15 5.00 -4.47 8.34
C ILE A 15 3.65 -4.07 8.99
N LYS A 16 3.69 -3.34 10.11
CA LYS A 16 2.47 -2.79 10.75
C LYS A 16 1.79 -1.75 9.86
N TYR A 17 2.56 -0.82 9.29
CA TYR A 17 2.07 0.19 8.36
C TYR A 17 1.39 -0.44 7.13
N LEU A 18 1.91 -1.56 6.62
CA LEU A 18 1.32 -2.27 5.49
C LEU A 18 -0.07 -2.86 5.79
N GLY A 19 -0.42 -3.05 7.06
CA GLY A 19 -1.78 -3.42 7.46
C GLY A 19 -1.90 -4.71 8.26
N TYR A 20 -0.78 -5.31 8.68
CA TYR A 20 -0.81 -6.45 9.60
C TYR A 20 -1.11 -6.01 11.03
N ASP A 21 -1.68 -6.91 11.81
CA ASP A 21 -1.79 -6.76 13.26
C ASP A 21 -0.43 -6.92 13.96
N ASP A 22 -0.37 -6.52 15.23
CA ASP A 22 0.88 -6.50 15.99
C ASP A 22 1.51 -7.89 16.14
N GLU A 23 0.69 -8.93 16.31
CA GLU A 23 1.14 -10.30 16.49
C GLU A 23 1.79 -10.82 15.21
N THR A 24 1.06 -10.72 14.10
CA THR A 24 1.47 -11.20 12.78
C THR A 24 2.66 -10.41 12.28
N ALA A 25 2.67 -9.09 12.44
CA ALA A 25 3.81 -8.25 12.08
C ALA A 25 5.08 -8.66 12.84
N SER A 26 4.95 -8.96 14.13
CA SER A 26 6.08 -9.44 14.94
C SER A 26 6.57 -10.82 14.48
N GLN A 27 5.66 -11.73 14.14
CA GLN A 27 6.02 -13.05 13.61
C GLN A 27 6.76 -12.95 12.27
N ILE A 28 6.26 -12.14 11.34
CA ILE A 28 6.89 -11.90 10.04
C ILE A 28 8.29 -11.31 10.25
N TRP A 29 8.39 -10.26 11.07
CA TRP A 29 9.66 -9.58 11.35
C TRP A 29 10.70 -10.53 11.95
N ASN A 30 10.33 -11.27 12.99
CA ASN A 30 11.24 -12.17 13.68
C ASN A 30 11.77 -13.27 12.75
N LYS A 31 10.93 -13.78 11.84
CA LYS A 31 11.37 -14.78 10.86
C LYS A 31 12.25 -14.18 9.76
N TRP A 32 12.01 -12.94 9.34
CA TRP A 32 12.85 -12.23 8.38
C TRP A 32 14.26 -11.99 8.93
N ILE A 33 14.38 -11.39 10.11
CA ILE A 33 15.70 -11.11 10.71
C ILE A 33 16.48 -12.40 11.04
N ALA A 34 15.79 -13.52 11.30
CA ALA A 34 16.42 -14.81 11.50
C ALA A 34 17.12 -15.35 10.23
N GLN A 35 16.74 -14.87 9.03
CA GLN A 35 17.44 -15.22 7.78
C GLN A 35 18.77 -14.45 7.62
N ALA A 36 18.97 -13.35 8.35
CA ALA A 36 20.18 -12.52 8.28
C ALA A 36 20.58 -11.99 9.68
N PRO A 37 20.96 -12.87 10.63
CA PRO A 37 21.11 -12.52 12.05
C PRO A 37 22.27 -11.54 12.35
N GLU A 38 23.25 -11.43 11.45
CA GLU A 38 24.43 -10.58 11.61
C GLU A 38 24.40 -9.32 10.74
N ALA A 39 23.33 -9.09 9.97
CA ALA A 39 23.26 -7.96 9.06
C ALA A 39 22.80 -6.67 9.77
N ASP A 40 23.60 -5.61 9.62
CA ASP A 40 23.26 -4.25 10.05
C ASP A 40 23.71 -3.23 8.97
N PRO A 41 22.78 -2.56 8.28
CA PRO A 41 21.32 -2.66 8.40
C PRO A 41 20.79 -4.02 7.88
N VAL A 42 19.58 -4.39 8.33
CA VAL A 42 18.86 -5.57 7.81
C VAL A 42 18.60 -5.39 6.31
N PRO A 43 18.99 -6.34 5.46
CA PRO A 43 18.89 -6.17 4.01
C PRO A 43 17.45 -6.26 3.52
N GLU A 44 17.14 -5.56 2.43
CA GLU A 44 15.87 -5.67 1.71
C GLU A 44 15.81 -6.97 0.87
N VAL A 45 16.96 -7.55 0.55
CA VAL A 45 17.08 -8.75 -0.29
C VAL A 45 18.00 -9.76 0.39
N ILE A 46 17.53 -11.00 0.51
CA ILE A 46 18.29 -12.12 1.08
C ILE A 46 18.52 -13.16 -0.01
N PRO A 47 19.79 -13.50 -0.31
CA PRO A 47 20.10 -14.62 -1.20
C PRO A 47 19.70 -15.95 -0.54
N ILE A 48 18.87 -16.74 -1.22
CA ILE A 48 18.52 -18.10 -0.81
C ILE A 48 18.82 -19.04 -1.98
N ASP A 49 19.88 -19.83 -1.85
CA ASP A 49 20.40 -20.73 -2.88
C ASP A 49 20.57 -20.06 -4.26
N GLN A 50 19.61 -20.26 -5.16
CA GLN A 50 19.64 -19.79 -6.56
C GLN A 50 18.66 -18.64 -6.83
N PHE A 51 18.04 -18.08 -5.78
CA PHE A 51 17.04 -17.02 -5.90
C PHE A 51 17.26 -15.92 -4.86
N GLU A 52 16.77 -14.74 -5.18
CA GLU A 52 16.77 -13.58 -4.28
C GLU A 52 15.36 -13.43 -3.70
N LEU A 53 15.25 -13.55 -2.38
CA LEU A 53 14.00 -13.30 -1.67
C LEU A 53 14.00 -11.84 -1.22
N THR A 54 13.01 -11.07 -1.67
CA THR A 54 12.84 -9.69 -1.21
C THR A 54 12.00 -9.63 0.07
N PHE A 55 12.18 -8.57 0.85
CA PHE A 55 11.39 -8.30 2.06
C PHE A 55 9.88 -8.28 1.74
N MET A 56 9.51 -7.71 0.60
CA MET A 56 8.12 -7.65 0.15
C MET A 56 7.56 -9.00 -0.27
N ASP A 57 8.31 -9.78 -1.06
CA ASP A 57 7.88 -11.13 -1.44
C ASP A 57 7.69 -12.01 -0.20
N TYR A 58 8.53 -11.83 0.82
CA TYR A 58 8.40 -12.55 2.08
C TYR A 58 7.14 -12.16 2.87
N ILE A 59 6.86 -10.86 3.00
CA ILE A 59 5.65 -10.36 3.68
C ILE A 59 4.41 -10.88 2.98
N VAL A 60 4.32 -10.69 1.66
CA VAL A 60 3.18 -11.13 0.85
C VAL A 60 3.04 -12.65 0.95
N GLY A 61 4.13 -13.41 0.78
CA GLY A 61 4.15 -14.87 0.88
C GLY A 61 3.67 -15.40 2.24
N TYR A 62 3.83 -14.63 3.32
CA TYR A 62 3.31 -14.99 4.63
C TYR A 62 1.78 -15.16 4.62
N SER A 63 1.08 -14.25 3.94
CA SER A 63 -0.38 -14.28 3.81
C SER A 63 -0.89 -15.42 2.92
N TYR A 64 -0.06 -15.94 2.01
CA TYR A 64 -0.42 -17.01 1.06
C TYR A 64 -0.11 -18.44 1.52
N GLY A 65 0.49 -18.66 2.70
CA GLY A 65 0.63 -20.02 3.24
C GLY A 65 1.97 -20.38 3.85
N HIS A 66 2.97 -19.49 3.86
CA HIS A 66 4.22 -19.78 4.57
C HIS A 66 4.09 -19.75 6.12
N GLY A 67 2.90 -19.39 6.63
CA GLY A 67 2.54 -19.43 8.05
C GLY A 67 1.69 -20.64 8.51
N HIS A 68 1.48 -21.68 7.69
CA HIS A 68 0.54 -22.81 7.93
C HIS A 68 -0.97 -22.47 7.88
N ARG A 69 -1.39 -21.37 7.24
CA ARG A 69 -2.80 -20.88 7.31
C ARG A 69 -3.56 -20.72 6.00
N TYR A 70 -2.97 -21.06 4.85
CA TYR A 70 -3.69 -20.92 3.58
C TYR A 70 -4.59 -22.12 3.33
N ASP A 71 -5.90 -21.87 3.38
CA ASP A 71 -6.95 -22.77 2.96
C ASP A 71 -7.69 -22.10 1.79
N PRO A 72 -7.57 -22.63 0.56
CA PRO A 72 -8.27 -22.10 -0.61
C PRO A 72 -9.79 -21.99 -0.42
N GLU A 73 -10.39 -22.86 0.41
CA GLU A 73 -11.83 -22.84 0.68
C GLU A 73 -12.26 -21.62 1.52
N LEU A 74 -11.30 -20.96 2.17
CA LEU A 74 -11.52 -19.81 3.03
C LEU A 74 -11.11 -18.49 2.35
N ASN A 75 -10.66 -18.54 1.10
CA ASN A 75 -10.42 -17.35 0.30
C ASN A 75 -11.74 -16.81 -0.25
N ALA A 76 -12.38 -15.93 0.53
CA ALA A 76 -13.68 -15.37 0.19
C ALA A 76 -13.66 -14.69 -1.18
N ASN A 77 -14.62 -15.02 -2.03
CA ASN A 77 -14.79 -14.45 -3.37
C ASN A 77 -16.27 -14.18 -3.71
N ASP A 78 -17.14 -14.25 -2.70
CA ASP A 78 -18.58 -14.01 -2.79
C ASP A 78 -19.00 -12.81 -1.93
N ASP A 79 -20.30 -12.52 -1.87
CA ASP A 79 -20.83 -11.38 -1.11
C ASP A 79 -21.10 -11.70 0.37
N ASP A 80 -20.45 -12.73 0.92
CA ASP A 80 -20.57 -13.09 2.33
C ASP A 80 -19.51 -12.36 3.17
N ASP A 81 -19.86 -11.19 3.68
CA ASP A 81 -18.96 -10.36 4.48
C ASP A 81 -18.31 -11.11 5.65
N ALA A 82 -18.97 -12.11 6.24
CA ALA A 82 -18.39 -12.89 7.34
C ALA A 82 -17.18 -13.72 6.87
N LYS A 83 -17.24 -14.30 5.67
CA LYS A 83 -16.11 -15.03 5.08
C LYS A 83 -14.93 -14.10 4.78
N TRP A 84 -15.20 -12.87 4.36
CA TRP A 84 -14.15 -11.88 4.12
C TRP A 84 -13.41 -11.50 5.40
N TYR A 85 -14.14 -11.22 6.49
CA TYR A 85 -13.53 -10.93 7.78
C TYR A 85 -12.74 -12.14 8.32
N ASP A 86 -13.28 -13.37 8.23
CA ASP A 86 -12.56 -14.58 8.65
C ASP A 86 -11.27 -14.80 7.83
N CYS A 87 -11.32 -14.56 6.52
CA CYS A 87 -10.15 -14.65 5.64
C CYS A 87 -9.06 -13.65 6.08
N MET A 88 -9.42 -12.38 6.29
CA MET A 88 -8.47 -11.34 6.71
C MET A 88 -7.92 -11.57 8.12
N ASP A 89 -8.75 -12.05 9.06
CA ASP A 89 -8.32 -12.41 10.42
C ASP A 89 -7.30 -13.56 10.38
N ARG A 90 -7.48 -14.56 9.52
CA ARG A 90 -6.52 -15.66 9.36
C ARG A 90 -5.20 -15.21 8.74
N CYS A 91 -5.27 -14.26 7.81
CA CYS A 91 -4.09 -13.62 7.23
C CYS A 91 -3.40 -12.63 8.18
N GLY A 92 -3.96 -12.36 9.37
CA GLY A 92 -3.38 -11.47 10.37
C GLY A 92 -3.45 -9.99 10.00
N ILE A 93 -4.51 -9.60 9.28
CA ILE A 93 -4.74 -8.23 8.85
C ILE A 93 -5.44 -7.45 9.96
N ASN A 94 -4.97 -6.25 10.27
CA ASN A 94 -5.54 -5.44 11.34
C ASN A 94 -6.93 -4.87 10.97
N LYS A 95 -7.69 -4.49 12.00
CA LYS A 95 -9.09 -4.04 11.84
C LYS A 95 -9.24 -2.77 11.01
N ASP A 96 -8.28 -1.84 11.08
CA ASP A 96 -8.30 -0.62 10.28
C ASP A 96 -8.19 -0.96 8.78
N THR A 97 -7.33 -1.93 8.42
CA THR A 97 -7.16 -2.39 7.03
C THR A 97 -8.35 -3.24 6.57
N GLN A 98 -8.91 -4.08 7.45
CA GLN A 98 -10.15 -4.80 7.16
C GLN A 98 -11.28 -3.83 6.83
N GLY A 99 -11.45 -2.78 7.62
CA GLY A 99 -12.45 -1.74 7.39
C GLY A 99 -12.26 -1.02 6.05
N ALA A 100 -11.02 -0.72 5.67
CA ALA A 100 -10.73 -0.09 4.38
C ALA A 100 -11.06 -0.99 3.18
N ILE A 101 -10.77 -2.30 3.27
CA ILE A 101 -11.11 -3.27 2.21
C ILE A 101 -12.62 -3.47 2.13
N MET A 102 -13.30 -3.54 3.28
CA MET A 102 -14.73 -3.83 3.39
C MET A 102 -15.63 -2.59 3.27
N ASP A 103 -15.07 -1.41 2.98
CA ASP A 103 -15.85 -0.19 2.82
C ASP A 103 -16.95 -0.41 1.76
N PRO A 104 -18.24 -0.17 2.09
CA PRO A 104 -19.35 -0.38 1.18
C PRO A 104 -19.19 0.31 -0.18
N VAL A 105 -18.45 1.43 -0.26
CA VAL A 105 -18.21 2.14 -1.52
C VAL A 105 -17.39 1.29 -2.50
N PHE A 106 -16.48 0.47 -1.97
CA PHE A 106 -15.63 -0.41 -2.77
C PHE A 106 -16.22 -1.80 -2.96
N LYS A 107 -17.43 -2.09 -2.48
CA LYS A 107 -18.04 -3.43 -2.58
C LYS A 107 -18.02 -3.99 -4.01
N ARG A 108 -18.36 -3.18 -5.02
CA ARG A 108 -18.32 -3.64 -6.43
C ARG A 108 -16.91 -4.03 -6.87
N THR A 109 -15.92 -3.23 -6.51
CA THR A 109 -14.50 -3.49 -6.79
C THR A 109 -14.03 -4.71 -6.01
N ARG A 110 -14.27 -4.76 -4.70
CA ARG A 110 -13.95 -5.89 -3.83
C ARG A 110 -14.45 -7.22 -4.41
N LEU A 111 -15.66 -7.26 -4.96
CA LEU A 111 -16.22 -8.50 -5.52
C LEU A 111 -15.68 -8.91 -6.89
N THR A 112 -14.73 -8.17 -7.50
CA THR A 112 -14.11 -8.60 -8.76
C THR A 112 -13.03 -9.65 -8.55
N GLU A 113 -12.50 -9.78 -7.34
CA GLU A 113 -11.38 -10.65 -6.99
C GLU A 113 -11.52 -11.21 -5.58
N ALA A 114 -10.72 -12.22 -5.26
CA ALA A 114 -10.79 -12.88 -3.96
C ALA A 114 -10.11 -12.07 -2.83
N CYS A 115 -10.43 -12.38 -1.58
CA CYS A 115 -9.95 -11.65 -0.42
C CYS A 115 -8.42 -11.58 -0.32
N VAL A 116 -7.72 -12.70 -0.55
CA VAL A 116 -6.25 -12.72 -0.47
C VAL A 116 -5.60 -11.85 -1.56
N PHE A 117 -6.25 -11.73 -2.73
CA PHE A 117 -5.80 -10.79 -3.77
C PHE A 117 -5.86 -9.34 -3.26
N TRP A 118 -6.95 -8.93 -2.61
CA TRP A 118 -7.09 -7.56 -2.12
C TRP A 118 -6.15 -7.25 -0.97
N ILE A 119 -5.87 -8.24 -0.12
CA ILE A 119 -4.84 -8.15 0.91
C ILE A 119 -3.48 -7.84 0.26
N ARG A 120 -3.05 -8.68 -0.70
CA ARG A 120 -1.79 -8.48 -1.42
C ARG A 120 -1.72 -7.11 -2.08
N ASN A 121 -2.74 -6.76 -2.86
CA ASN A 121 -2.80 -5.49 -3.59
C ASN A 121 -2.72 -4.29 -2.62
N THR A 122 -3.40 -4.35 -1.49
CA THR A 122 -3.36 -3.29 -0.46
C THR A 122 -1.96 -3.14 0.14
N ILE A 123 -1.30 -4.26 0.47
CA ILE A 123 0.05 -4.27 1.03
C ILE A 123 1.07 -3.72 0.03
N GLU A 124 1.04 -4.20 -1.22
CA GLU A 124 1.95 -3.74 -2.28
C GLU A 124 1.78 -2.23 -2.54
N LEU A 125 0.53 -1.75 -2.64
CA LEU A 125 0.25 -0.32 -2.83
C LEU A 125 0.78 0.53 -1.67
N ARG A 126 0.59 0.08 -0.42
CA ARG A 126 1.11 0.81 0.76
C ARG A 126 2.63 0.82 0.77
N TYR A 127 3.28 -0.26 0.39
CA TYR A 127 4.74 -0.32 0.34
C TYR A 127 5.33 0.62 -0.71
N GLU A 128 4.77 0.64 -1.92
CA GLU A 128 5.20 1.57 -2.97
C GLU A 128 4.99 3.03 -2.55
N ALA A 129 3.90 3.32 -1.85
CA ALA A 129 3.65 4.65 -1.29
C ALA A 129 4.69 5.03 -0.23
N LEU A 130 5.04 4.10 0.66
CA LEU A 130 6.09 4.31 1.66
C LEU A 130 7.46 4.55 0.99
N LYS A 131 7.81 3.72 0.00
CA LYS A 131 9.06 3.84 -0.76
C LYS A 131 9.19 5.19 -1.44
N SER A 132 8.11 5.65 -2.06
CA SER A 132 8.06 6.98 -2.68
C SER A 132 8.21 8.09 -1.66
N SER A 133 7.52 8.01 -0.52
CA SER A 133 7.60 9.03 0.54
C SER A 133 8.99 9.18 1.16
N ILE A 134 9.69 8.06 1.42
CA ILE A 134 11.05 8.08 1.98
C ILE A 134 12.05 8.66 0.96
N GLN A 135 11.87 8.36 -0.33
CA GLN A 135 12.70 8.91 -1.40
C GLN A 135 12.49 10.41 -1.59
N GLU A 136 11.26 10.92 -1.44
CA GLU A 136 10.95 12.35 -1.47
C GLU A 136 11.65 13.10 -0.32
N VAL A 137 11.54 12.61 0.92
CA VAL A 137 12.22 13.21 2.09
C VAL A 137 13.75 13.24 1.92
N SER A 138 14.32 12.21 1.29
CA SER A 138 15.76 12.15 1.02
C SER A 138 16.21 13.17 -0.04
N ARG A 139 15.33 13.50 -0.99
CA ARG A 139 15.61 14.50 -2.05
C ARG A 139 15.51 15.94 -1.56
N ASP A 140 14.63 16.19 -0.60
CA ASP A 140 14.42 17.52 -0.02
C ASP A 140 15.42 17.86 1.10
N SER A 141 16.32 16.94 1.47
CA SER A 141 17.46 17.25 2.34
C SER A 141 18.53 18.02 1.56
N PRO A 142 18.76 19.32 1.85
CA PRO A 142 19.80 20.07 1.18
C PRO A 142 21.15 19.71 1.81
N GLU A 143 21.91 18.84 1.15
CA GLU A 143 23.36 18.76 1.37
C GLU A 143 24.01 20.08 0.93
N GLY A 144 24.24 20.99 1.88
CA GLY A 144 24.94 22.23 1.57
C GLY A 144 24.86 23.36 2.60
N SER A 145 25.02 23.10 3.90
CA SER A 145 25.58 24.11 4.81
C SER A 145 26.09 23.48 6.10
N ALA A 146 27.41 23.43 6.21
CA ALA A 146 28.11 23.19 7.47
C ALA A 146 27.82 24.33 8.45
N SER A 147 27.27 24.03 9.62
CA SER A 147 27.52 24.74 10.90
C SER A 147 26.91 23.94 12.05
N HIS A 148 27.76 23.56 13.00
CA HIS A 148 27.42 23.19 14.37
C HIS A 148 26.32 24.11 14.95
N ASP A 149 25.25 23.58 15.54
CA ASP A 149 25.13 23.47 17.00
C ASP A 149 23.86 22.71 17.42
N THR A 150 23.96 22.13 18.61
CA THR A 150 23.05 21.28 19.36
C THR A 150 21.62 21.82 19.55
N SER A 151 20.60 21.00 19.24
CA SER A 151 19.52 20.61 20.17
C SER A 151 18.53 19.70 19.46
N ARG A 152 18.23 18.61 20.16
CA ARG A 152 17.50 17.43 19.71
C ARG A 152 16.08 17.55 20.23
N GLU A 153 15.17 18.10 19.44
CA GLU A 153 13.73 18.03 19.68
C GLU A 153 12.99 17.65 18.40
N GLY A 154 12.18 16.60 18.52
CA GLY A 154 11.59 15.87 17.41
C GLY A 154 10.60 16.69 16.61
N ALA A 155 10.93 16.92 15.35
CA ALA A 155 9.95 17.20 14.31
C ALA A 155 9.55 15.85 13.70
N GLY A 156 8.60 15.17 14.35
CA GLY A 156 7.87 14.10 13.68
C GLY A 156 7.18 14.70 12.47
N ALA A 157 7.62 14.32 11.27
CA ALA A 157 6.98 14.70 10.03
C ALA A 157 5.56 14.11 10.02
N ARG A 158 4.61 14.87 10.57
CA ARG A 158 3.21 14.71 10.23
C ARG A 158 3.12 15.06 8.76
N PHE A 159 3.14 14.04 7.90
CA PHE A 159 2.59 14.18 6.56
C PHE A 159 1.07 14.27 6.71
N ASP A 160 0.64 15.43 7.19
CA ASP A 160 -0.75 15.82 7.26
C ASP A 160 -1.32 15.85 5.85
N SER A 161 -2.62 15.60 5.77
CA SER A 161 -3.53 15.79 4.63
C SER A 161 -3.30 17.09 3.83
N GLU A 162 -2.52 18.04 4.35
CA GLU A 162 -2.19 19.34 3.80
C GLU A 162 -1.30 19.31 2.54
N THR A 163 -0.38 18.35 2.39
CA THR A 163 0.41 18.25 1.13
C THR A 163 -0.42 17.72 -0.05
N LEU A 164 -1.49 16.96 0.21
CA LEU A 164 -2.47 16.56 -0.81
C LEU A 164 -3.41 17.73 -1.20
N ARG A 165 -3.58 18.73 -0.33
CA ARG A 165 -4.48 19.88 -0.56
C ARG A 165 -3.92 20.90 -1.56
N MET A 166 -2.62 20.82 -1.88
CA MET A 166 -1.89 21.81 -2.69
C MET A 166 -1.64 21.37 -4.14
N THR A 167 -1.97 20.14 -4.52
CA THR A 167 -1.87 19.66 -5.91
C THR A 167 -3.11 20.09 -6.71
N PRO A 168 -2.97 20.96 -7.73
CA PRO A 168 -4.13 21.60 -8.39
C PRO A 168 -5.15 20.65 -9.04
N TRP A 169 -4.73 19.44 -9.40
CA TRP A 169 -5.56 18.43 -10.07
C TRP A 169 -6.06 17.31 -9.14
N VAL A 170 -5.69 17.35 -7.85
CA VAL A 170 -6.20 16.39 -6.86
C VAL A 170 -7.36 17.05 -6.14
N SER A 171 -8.57 16.51 -6.34
CA SER A 171 -9.73 17.01 -5.61
C SER A 171 -9.56 16.79 -4.11
N GLN A 172 -10.00 17.77 -3.31
CA GLN A 172 -10.08 17.64 -1.85
C GLN A 172 -11.26 16.76 -1.41
N ASP A 173 -12.15 16.45 -2.35
CA ASP A 173 -13.30 15.60 -2.17
C ASP A 173 -12.89 14.12 -2.04
N THR A 174 -13.40 13.45 -1.00
CA THR A 174 -13.27 12.00 -0.88
C THR A 174 -14.22 11.29 -1.85
N ALA A 175 -14.03 9.99 -2.04
CA ALA A 175 -14.96 9.15 -2.81
C ALA A 175 -16.42 9.22 -2.30
N MET A 176 -16.63 9.65 -1.05
CA MET A 176 -17.95 9.81 -0.41
C MET A 176 -18.45 11.26 -0.34
N SER A 177 -17.71 12.20 -0.91
CA SER A 177 -18.19 13.59 -1.05
C SER A 177 -19.46 13.64 -1.88
N GLU A 178 -20.29 14.64 -1.62
CA GLU A 178 -21.49 14.89 -2.43
C GLU A 178 -21.14 15.11 -3.91
N ALA A 179 -19.99 15.73 -4.18
CA ALA A 179 -19.44 15.91 -5.53
C ALA A 179 -19.12 14.58 -6.21
N ALA A 180 -18.42 13.66 -5.55
CA ALA A 180 -18.07 12.34 -6.09
C ALA A 180 -19.30 11.45 -6.29
N LEU A 181 -20.25 11.47 -5.35
CA LEU A 181 -21.51 10.72 -5.45
C LEU A 181 -22.41 11.25 -6.57
N SER A 182 -22.44 12.57 -6.77
CA SER A 182 -23.16 13.21 -7.88
C SER A 182 -22.50 12.90 -9.23
N ALA A 183 -21.17 12.92 -9.30
CA ALA A 183 -20.41 12.55 -10.50
C ALA A 183 -20.59 11.08 -10.89
N THR A 184 -20.69 10.18 -9.90
CA THR A 184 -20.91 8.74 -10.15
C THR A 184 -22.23 8.45 -10.88
N ASN A 185 -23.22 9.33 -10.73
CA ASN A 185 -24.54 9.20 -11.35
C ASN A 185 -24.75 10.16 -12.54
N ALA A 186 -23.71 10.85 -13.00
CA ALA A 186 -23.82 11.82 -14.08
C ALA A 186 -24.08 11.10 -15.44
N PRO A 187 -25.18 11.42 -16.16
CA PRO A 187 -25.46 10.81 -17.45
C PRO A 187 -24.35 11.07 -18.46
N GLY A 188 -23.85 10.02 -19.12
CA GLY A 188 -22.80 10.11 -20.14
C GLY A 188 -21.36 10.05 -19.61
N PHE A 189 -21.17 9.86 -18.30
CA PHE A 189 -19.85 9.73 -17.68
C PHE A 189 -19.68 8.35 -17.03
N LEU A 190 -18.44 7.84 -17.00
CA LEU A 190 -18.05 6.62 -16.30
C LEU A 190 -17.07 6.97 -15.20
N THR A 191 -17.38 6.62 -13.95
CA THR A 191 -16.47 6.79 -12.82
C THR A 191 -15.63 5.52 -12.65
N LEU A 192 -14.30 5.70 -12.62
CA LEU A 192 -13.33 4.63 -12.39
C LEU A 192 -12.69 4.81 -11.02
N TYR A 193 -12.54 3.72 -10.27
CA TYR A 193 -11.84 3.70 -9.00
C TYR A 193 -10.53 2.93 -9.18
N LYS A 194 -9.42 3.52 -8.75
CA LYS A 194 -8.12 2.85 -8.75
C LYS A 194 -7.33 3.24 -7.50
N GLY A 195 -6.86 2.23 -6.75
CA GLY A 195 -5.85 2.45 -5.71
C GLY A 195 -4.49 2.73 -6.35
N MET A 196 -3.89 3.88 -6.05
CA MET A 196 -2.57 4.26 -6.56
C MET A 196 -1.77 5.05 -5.53
N ASP A 197 -0.45 4.91 -5.61
CA ASP A 197 0.47 5.82 -4.96
C ASP A 197 0.45 7.21 -5.61
N ARG A 198 0.67 8.26 -4.81
CA ARG A 198 0.68 9.66 -5.24
C ARG A 198 1.77 9.95 -6.28
N SER A 199 2.96 9.37 -6.16
CA SER A 199 4.05 9.65 -7.10
C SER A 199 3.66 9.27 -8.53
N ARG A 200 2.83 8.24 -8.68
CA ARG A 200 2.29 7.80 -9.97
C ARG A 200 1.34 8.84 -10.57
N LEU A 201 0.52 9.52 -9.76
CA LEU A 201 -0.42 10.54 -10.25
C LEU A 201 0.26 11.72 -10.96
N THR A 202 1.53 12.01 -10.65
CA THR A 202 2.27 13.12 -11.28
C THR A 202 2.45 12.97 -12.79
N ARG A 203 2.29 11.75 -13.32
CA ARG A 203 2.38 11.43 -14.75
C ARG A 203 1.04 11.13 -15.40
N LEU A 204 -0.05 11.06 -14.62
CA LEU A 204 -1.35 10.66 -15.15
C LEU A 204 -2.00 11.78 -15.99
N PHE A 205 -1.82 13.04 -15.56
CA PHE A 205 -2.42 14.19 -16.23
C PHE A 205 -1.35 15.17 -16.71
N ASP A 206 -1.60 15.82 -17.84
CA ASP A 206 -0.82 16.95 -18.33
C ASP A 206 -1.08 18.20 -17.46
N SER A 207 -0.33 19.28 -17.72
CA SER A 207 -0.50 20.56 -17.01
C SER A 207 -1.87 21.22 -17.21
N ASN A 208 -2.66 20.75 -18.19
CA ASN A 208 -4.00 21.25 -18.50
C ASN A 208 -5.11 20.36 -17.89
N GLY A 209 -4.74 19.28 -17.20
CA GLY A 209 -5.69 18.32 -16.61
C GLY A 209 -6.22 17.27 -17.57
N ASN A 210 -5.65 17.12 -18.77
CA ASN A 210 -5.99 16.02 -19.69
C ASN A 210 -5.18 14.78 -19.34
N LEU A 211 -5.73 13.59 -19.63
CA LEU A 211 -5.01 12.33 -19.48
C LEU A 211 -3.76 12.32 -20.38
N ASP A 212 -2.57 12.14 -19.81
CA ASP A 212 -1.29 12.08 -20.52
C ASP A 212 -0.81 10.63 -20.66
N ASP A 213 -0.37 10.01 -19.56
CA ASP A 213 0.15 8.65 -19.56
C ASP A 213 -0.81 7.66 -18.86
N GLY A 214 -1.70 7.05 -19.65
CA GLY A 214 -2.61 6.01 -19.16
C GLY A 214 -1.91 4.71 -18.69
N LEU A 215 -0.65 4.47 -19.09
CA LEU A 215 0.09 3.28 -18.64
C LEU A 215 0.44 3.36 -17.16
N VAL A 216 0.42 4.56 -16.58
CA VAL A 216 0.53 4.79 -15.13
C VAL A 216 -0.61 4.11 -14.37
N LEU A 217 -1.73 3.79 -15.03
CA LEU A 217 -2.80 3.01 -14.43
C LEU A 217 -2.53 1.50 -14.44
N SER A 218 -1.49 1.00 -15.11
CA SER A 218 -1.20 -0.44 -15.18
C SER A 218 -0.56 -0.96 -13.90
N SER A 219 -0.99 -2.10 -13.38
CA SER A 219 -0.38 -2.77 -12.21
C SER A 219 0.08 -4.19 -12.55
N ARG A 220 1.05 -4.73 -11.79
CA ARG A 220 1.61 -6.05 -12.07
C ARG A 220 0.52 -7.12 -11.89
N PRO A 221 0.35 -8.07 -12.83
CA PRO A 221 -0.65 -9.11 -12.68
C PRO A 221 -0.46 -9.96 -11.40
N PRO A 222 -1.54 -10.50 -10.82
CA PRO A 222 -2.94 -10.27 -11.20
C PRO A 222 -3.41 -8.94 -10.58
N THR A 223 -3.87 -7.98 -11.39
CA THR A 223 -4.61 -6.81 -10.90
C THR A 223 -5.74 -6.42 -11.86
N ASP A 224 -6.71 -5.64 -11.37
CA ASP A 224 -7.85 -5.08 -12.12
C ASP A 224 -7.45 -4.11 -13.26
N PHE A 225 -6.18 -3.69 -13.30
CA PHE A 225 -5.59 -2.92 -14.40
C PHE A 225 -4.34 -3.62 -14.96
N ASP A 226 -4.48 -4.88 -15.38
CA ASP A 226 -3.46 -5.56 -16.17
C ASP A 226 -3.64 -5.26 -17.67
N GLY A 227 -2.99 -4.20 -18.15
CA GLY A 227 -2.96 -3.91 -19.57
C GLY A 227 -2.33 -5.07 -20.35
N LYS A 228 -3.11 -5.78 -21.18
CA LYS A 228 -2.53 -6.60 -22.26
C LYS A 228 -1.88 -5.64 -23.25
N THR A 229 -0.55 -5.55 -23.24
CA THR A 229 0.16 -4.97 -24.38
C THR A 229 -0.08 -5.89 -25.56
N SER A 230 -1.04 -5.56 -26.42
CA SER A 230 -1.09 -6.13 -27.77
C SER A 230 0.21 -5.77 -28.47
N ALA A 231 0.99 -6.81 -28.79
CA ALA A 231 2.15 -6.72 -29.67
C ALA A 231 1.74 -6.31 -31.08
#